data_AF-A0A957UC76-F1
#
_entry.id   AF-A0A957UC76-F1
#
_cell.length_a   1.000
_cell.length_b   1.000
_cell.length_c   1.000
_cell.angle_alpha   90.00
_cell.angle_beta   90.00
_cell.angle_gamma   90.00
#
_symmetry.space_group_name_H-M   'P 1'
#
loop_
_entity.id
_entity.type
_entity.pdbx_description
1 polymer ?
#
loop_
_entity_poly.entity_id
_entity_poly.type
_entity_poly.pdbx_seq_one_letter_code
_entity_poly.pdbx_strand_id
1 'polypeptide(L)'
;MPSIVKRFLPICLLVTVLAFASRPAPLHAQGIVLPDGFVQNAIAAGFSLPTDFAFAPDGRIFVAEKAGRIRVVQNGSVLGAPLLDISSRVNSMFDRGLLGMTLHP
;
A
#
# COMPACT_ATOMS: atom_id res chain seq x y z
N MET A 1 -49.66 -0.38 5.70
CA MET A 1 -48.68 0.62 5.21
C MET A 1 -47.64 -0.01 4.26
N PRO A 2 -47.98 -0.54 3.05
CA PRO A 2 -47.00 -1.19 2.15
C PRO A 2 -46.65 -0.41 0.87
N SER A 3 -47.25 0.77 0.64
CA SER A 3 -47.15 1.51 -0.63
C SER A 3 -45.96 2.48 -0.74
N ILE A 4 -45.26 2.78 0.36
CA ILE A 4 -44.15 3.74 0.39
C ILE A 4 -42.82 3.11 -0.05
N VAL A 5 -42.57 1.84 0.32
CA VAL A 5 -41.30 1.13 0.03
C VAL A 5 -41.10 0.88 -1.46
N LYS A 6 -42.18 0.65 -2.22
CA LYS A 6 -42.12 0.39 -3.67
C LYS A 6 -41.78 1.63 -4.51
N ARG A 7 -41.97 2.84 -3.96
CA ARG A 7 -41.66 4.11 -4.65
C ARG A 7 -40.18 4.52 -4.54
N PHE A 8 -39.46 4.04 -3.52
CA PHE A 8 -38.04 4.36 -3.30
C PHE A 8 -37.08 3.29 -3.85
N LEU A 9 -37.56 2.09 -4.14
CA LEU A 9 -36.79 0.99 -4.74
C LEU A 9 -36.09 1.34 -6.08
N PRO A 10 -36.71 2.05 -7.05
CA PRO A 10 -36.02 2.38 -8.30
C PRO A 10 -34.93 3.44 -8.11
N ILE A 11 -35.08 4.32 -7.11
CA ILE A 11 -34.10 5.36 -6.79
C ILE A 11 -32.85 4.74 -6.16
N CYS A 12 -33.01 3.76 -5.25
CA CYS A 12 -31.88 2.99 -4.70
C CYS A 12 -31.14 2.17 -5.77
N LEU A 13 -31.85 1.61 -6.75
CA LEU A 13 -31.24 0.86 -7.85
C LEU A 13 -30.49 1.78 -8.83
N LEU A 14 -31.01 2.98 -9.10
CA LEU A 14 -30.36 3.95 -9.99
C LEU A 14 -29.08 4.54 -9.36
N VAL A 15 -29.09 4.83 -8.05
CA VAL A 15 -27.93 5.34 -7.31
C VAL A 15 -26.81 4.29 -7.21
N THR A 16 -27.15 3.01 -7.08
CA THR A 16 -26.16 1.93 -7.09
C THR A 16 -25.55 1.70 -8.47
N VAL A 17 -26.31 1.88 -9.56
CA VAL A 17 -25.78 1.79 -10.93
C VAL A 17 -24.83 2.95 -11.25
N LEU A 18 -25.14 4.18 -10.83
CA LEU A 18 -24.22 5.31 -11.03
C LEU A 18 -22.91 5.18 -10.23
N ALA A 19 -22.97 4.64 -9.01
CA ALA A 19 -21.77 4.40 -8.20
C ALA A 19 -20.84 3.32 -8.79
N PHE A 20 -21.39 2.38 -9.59
CA PHE A 20 -20.59 1.36 -10.29
C PHE A 20 -20.02 1.86 -11.62
N ALA A 21 -20.65 2.87 -12.24
CA ALA A 21 -20.21 3.45 -13.52
C ALA A 21 -19.02 4.41 -13.36
N SER A 22 -18.84 5.02 -12.18
CA SER A 22 -17.66 5.80 -11.83
C SER A 22 -16.50 4.89 -11.42
N ARG A 23 -16.05 3.97 -12.29
CA ARG A 23 -14.74 3.32 -12.09
C ARG A 23 -13.69 4.39 -12.39
N PRO A 24 -12.85 4.80 -11.42
CA PRO A 24 -11.70 5.63 -11.76
C PRO A 24 -10.89 4.84 -12.79
N ALA A 25 -10.62 5.47 -13.94
CA ALA A 25 -9.73 4.88 -14.93
C ALA A 25 -8.40 4.55 -14.23
N PRO A 26 -7.74 3.42 -14.58
CA PRO A 26 -6.39 3.18 -14.07
C PRO A 26 -5.54 4.37 -14.52
N LEU A 27 -5.06 5.13 -13.54
CA LEU A 27 -4.06 6.16 -13.77
C LEU A 27 -2.84 5.42 -14.33
N HIS A 28 -2.61 5.51 -15.64
CA HIS A 28 -1.39 4.99 -16.22
C HIS A 28 -0.27 5.83 -15.62
N ALA A 29 0.58 5.21 -14.81
CA ALA A 29 1.81 5.82 -14.36
C ALA A 29 2.58 6.28 -15.61
N GLN A 30 2.85 7.58 -15.69
CA GLN A 30 3.79 8.10 -16.68
C GLN A 30 5.10 7.34 -16.44
N GLY A 31 5.59 6.63 -17.46
CA GLY A 31 6.85 5.90 -17.36
C GLY A 31 7.97 6.86 -16.98
N ILE A 32 8.80 6.47 -16.02
CA ILE A 32 9.99 7.24 -15.66
C ILE A 32 10.95 7.15 -16.86
N VAL A 33 11.31 8.30 -17.44
CA VAL A 33 12.38 8.38 -18.44
C VAL A 33 13.69 8.25 -17.68
N LEU A 34 14.35 7.12 -17.89
CA LEU A 34 15.65 6.83 -17.29
C LEU A 34 16.76 7.20 -18.29
N PRO A 35 17.93 7.67 -17.81
CA PRO A 35 19.11 7.79 -18.66
C PRO A 35 19.50 6.45 -19.29
N ASP A 36 20.26 6.51 -20.38
CA ASP A 36 20.74 5.31 -21.05
C ASP A 36 21.49 4.37 -20.10
N GLY A 37 21.20 3.07 -20.22
CA GLY A 37 21.78 2.02 -19.37
C GLY A 37 21.05 1.76 -18.05
N PHE A 38 20.00 2.52 -17.71
CA PHE A 38 19.20 2.29 -16.52
C PHE A 38 17.87 1.59 -16.83
N VAL A 39 17.47 0.66 -15.95
CA VAL A 39 16.19 -0.05 -15.99
C VAL A 39 15.53 0.04 -14.63
N GLN A 40 14.23 0.26 -14.61
CA GLN A 40 13.41 0.20 -13.41
C GLN A 40 12.55 -1.06 -13.43
N ASN A 41 12.65 -1.86 -12.38
CA ASN A 41 11.79 -3.02 -12.16
C ASN A 41 11.12 -2.93 -10.79
N ALA A 42 9.80 -3.01 -10.76
CA ALA A 42 9.05 -2.99 -9.51
C ALA A 42 9.14 -4.38 -8.86
N ILE A 43 9.78 -4.45 -7.69
CA ILE A 43 9.94 -5.72 -6.94
C ILE A 43 8.73 -6.03 -6.06
N ALA A 44 8.19 -5.00 -5.40
CA ALA A 44 7.00 -5.06 -4.57
C ALA A 44 6.37 -3.66 -4.46
N ALA A 45 5.08 -3.59 -4.12
CA ALA A 45 4.33 -2.35 -3.96
C ALA A 45 3.34 -2.45 -2.78
N GLY A 46 2.63 -1.36 -2.50
CA GLY A 46 1.60 -1.32 -1.45
C GLY A 46 2.12 -0.99 -0.04
N PHE A 47 3.33 -0.44 0.08
CA PHE A 47 3.88 0.03 1.34
C PHE A 47 3.30 1.39 1.77
N SER A 48 3.17 1.60 3.08
CA SER A 48 2.73 2.86 3.66
C SER A 48 3.92 3.69 4.13
N LEU A 49 4.26 4.74 3.37
CA LEU A 49 5.38 5.66 3.67
C LEU A 49 6.67 4.89 4.05
N PRO A 50 7.25 4.09 3.13
CA PRO A 50 8.47 3.35 3.42
C PRO A 50 9.64 4.31 3.68
N THR A 51 10.43 4.03 4.70
CA THR A 51 11.56 4.87 5.14
C THR A 51 12.93 4.23 4.92
N ASP A 52 12.99 2.90 4.93
CA ASP A 52 14.24 2.15 4.78
C ASP A 52 13.97 0.70 4.33
N PHE A 53 14.99 0.01 3.79
CA PHE A 53 14.91 -1.41 3.46
C PHE A 53 16.26 -2.11 3.59
N ALA A 54 16.24 -3.42 3.89
CA ALA A 54 17.44 -4.25 4.00
C ALA A 54 17.23 -5.63 3.35
N PHE A 55 18.26 -6.11 2.65
CA PHE A 55 18.31 -7.45 2.07
C PHE A 55 18.85 -8.45 3.08
N ALA A 56 18.18 -9.59 3.25
CA ALA A 56 18.74 -10.73 3.97
C ALA A 56 19.45 -11.73 3.05
N PRO A 57 20.40 -12.52 3.59
CA PRO A 57 21.06 -13.61 2.84
C PRO A 57 20.10 -14.68 2.31
N ASP A 58 18.92 -14.83 2.89
CA ASP A 58 17.89 -15.78 2.47
C ASP A 58 16.98 -15.28 1.35
N GLY A 59 17.27 -14.10 0.79
CA GLY A 59 16.53 -13.49 -0.32
C GLY A 59 15.28 -12.70 0.09
N ARG A 60 14.97 -12.59 1.39
CA ARG A 60 13.92 -11.69 1.86
C ARG A 60 14.38 -10.23 1.83
N ILE A 61 13.40 -9.34 1.65
CA ILE A 61 13.60 -7.89 1.80
C ILE A 61 12.75 -7.41 2.97
N PHE A 62 13.36 -6.75 3.95
CA PHE A 62 12.65 -6.11 5.05
C PHE A 62 12.45 -4.64 4.71
N VAL A 63 11.24 -4.13 4.87
CA VAL A 63 10.90 -2.74 4.55
C VAL A 63 10.34 -2.07 5.80
N ALA A 64 10.96 -0.97 6.23
CA ALA A 64 10.46 -0.14 7.33
C ALA A 64 9.38 0.79 6.80
N GLU A 65 8.26 0.84 7.50
CA GLU A 65 7.22 1.83 7.31
C GLU A 65 7.29 2.86 8.44
N LYS A 66 7.14 4.14 8.08
CA LYS A 66 7.24 5.29 8.99
C LYS A 66 6.42 5.17 10.28
N ALA A 67 5.28 4.48 10.21
CA ALA A 67 4.39 4.23 11.34
C ALA A 67 4.96 3.25 12.40
N GLY A 68 6.17 2.71 12.22
CA GLY A 68 6.77 1.77 13.17
C GLY A 68 6.46 0.31 12.84
N ARG A 69 6.34 -0.04 11.56
CA ARG A 69 6.11 -1.43 11.11
C ARG A 69 7.26 -1.91 10.24
N ILE A 70 7.57 -3.19 10.33
CA ILE A 70 8.49 -3.88 9.41
C ILE A 70 7.68 -4.85 8.56
N ARG A 71 7.64 -4.62 7.25
CA ARG A 71 7.05 -5.51 6.24
C ARG A 71 8.13 -6.46 5.71
N VAL A 72 7.72 -7.64 5.27
CA VAL A 72 8.61 -8.63 4.66
C VAL A 72 8.15 -8.87 3.23
N VAL A 73 9.07 -8.75 2.29
CA VAL A 73 8.93 -9.24 0.92
C VAL A 73 9.60 -10.59 0.83
N GLN A 74 8.88 -11.57 0.31
CA GLN A 74 9.37 -12.90 0.05
C GLN A 74 8.83 -13.36 -1.31
N ASN A 75 9.70 -13.86 -2.19
CA ASN A 75 9.33 -14.33 -3.54
C ASN A 75 8.52 -13.27 -4.33
N GLY A 76 8.94 -12.00 -4.27
CA GLY A 76 8.28 -10.88 -4.95
C GLY A 76 6.93 -10.44 -4.37
N SER A 77 6.49 -11.04 -3.25
CA SER A 77 5.22 -10.73 -2.60
C SER A 77 5.41 -10.19 -1.19
N VAL A 78 4.60 -9.20 -0.81
CA VAL A 78 4.57 -8.68 0.57
C VAL A 78 3.76 -9.62 1.44
N LEU A 79 4.33 -10.09 2.56
CA LEU A 79 3.60 -10.90 3.52
C LEU A 79 2.47 -10.10 4.18
N GLY A 80 1.36 -10.77 4.48
CA GLY A 80 0.14 -10.12 4.97
C GLY A 80 0.31 -9.41 6.31
N ALA A 81 0.87 -10.13 7.29
CA ALA A 81 1.19 -9.56 8.60
C ALA A 81 2.58 -8.90 8.60
N PRO A 82 2.77 -7.77 9.31
CA PRO A 82 4.10 -7.23 9.54
C PRO A 82 4.91 -8.19 10.43
N LEU A 83 6.23 -8.23 10.24
CA LEU A 83 7.14 -8.95 11.13
C LEU A 83 7.21 -8.31 12.52
N LEU A 84 7.22 -6.98 12.55
CA LEU A 84 7.30 -6.18 13.75
C LEU A 84 6.31 -5.03 13.63
N ASP A 85 5.53 -4.81 14.68
CA ASP A 85 4.68 -3.63 14.84
C ASP A 85 4.97 -3.00 16.21
N ILE A 86 5.67 -1.87 16.19
CA ILE A 86 5.95 -1.02 17.35
C ILE A 86 5.24 0.33 17.21
N SER A 87 4.16 0.41 16.42
CA SER A 87 3.44 1.66 16.14
C SER A 87 2.93 2.35 17.39
N SER A 88 2.61 1.60 18.45
CA SER A 88 2.23 2.14 19.76
C SER A 88 3.36 2.90 20.48
N ARG A 89 4.61 2.74 20.03
CA ARG A 89 5.82 3.36 20.58
C ARG A 89 6.46 4.38 19.64
N VAL A 90 5.86 4.64 18.47
CA VAL A 90 6.41 5.50 17.43
C VAL A 90 5.47 6.68 17.18
N ASN A 91 5.99 7.90 17.33
CA ASN A 91 5.29 9.10 16.89
C ASN A 91 5.54 9.31 15.39
N SER A 92 4.54 9.09 14.55
CA SER A 92 4.67 9.12 13.09
C SER A 92 4.21 10.44 12.44
N MET A 93 4.15 11.53 13.18
CA MET A 93 3.66 12.82 12.69
C MET A 93 4.76 13.61 11.95
N PHE A 94 4.43 14.22 10.80
CA PHE A 94 5.35 14.99 9.94
C PHE A 94 6.61 14.19 9.59
N ASP A 95 7.82 14.66 9.87
CA ASP A 95 9.07 13.94 9.55
C ASP A 95 9.49 12.92 10.62
N ARG A 96 8.69 12.76 11.68
CA ARG A 96 8.94 11.75 12.72
C ARG A 96 8.47 10.37 12.27
N GLY A 97 9.09 9.34 12.83
CA GLY A 97 8.68 7.96 12.65
C GLY A 97 9.84 6.98 12.85
N LEU A 98 9.66 5.76 12.36
CA LEU A 98 10.75 4.81 12.20
C LEU A 98 11.64 5.25 11.05
N LEU A 99 12.89 5.59 11.34
CA LEU A 99 13.81 6.21 10.36
C LEU A 99 14.73 5.22 9.67
N GLY A 100 15.08 4.10 10.33
CA GLY A 100 15.99 3.13 9.76
C GLY A 100 15.98 1.81 10.52
N MET A 101 16.52 0.79 9.88
CA MET A 101 16.81 -0.51 10.46
C MET A 101 18.13 -1.06 9.91
N THR A 102 18.69 -2.06 10.56
CA THR A 102 19.79 -2.82 9.97
C THR A 102 19.67 -4.27 10.37
N LEU A 103 20.11 -5.16 9.49
CA LEU A 103 20.26 -6.57 9.83
C LEU A 103 21.67 -6.76 10.38
N HIS A 104 21.76 -7.54 11.46
CA HIS A 104 23.06 -7.98 11.94
C HIS A 104 23.74 -8.85 10.86
N PRO A 105 25.08 -8.78 10.71
CA PRO A 105 25.83 -9.66 9.82
C PRO A 105 25.57 -11.15 10.03
#